data_AF-A0A6B9T9M9-F1
#
_entry.id   AF-A0A6B9T9M9-F1
#
_cell.length_a   1.000
_cell.length_b   1.000
_cell.length_c   1.000
_cell.angle_alpha   90.00
_cell.angle_beta   90.00
_cell.angle_gamma   90.00
#
_symmetry.space_group_name_H-M   'P 1'
#
loop_
_entity.id
_entity.type
_entity.pdbx_description
1 polymer ?
#
loop_
_entity_poly.entity_id
_entity_poly.type
_entity_poly.pdbx_seq_one_letter_code
_entity_poly.pdbx_strand_id
1 'polypeptide(L)'
;MDEHKIDLVFPGINDLSTAYYVKCIIDDKDKLVSIVENIPTEINNEDDAFCYLFIKFLSEMSKAVPYVNPKFQDDYLCVIKIASDKEKEFGLRTVPQYIEENLDRLLENSYLKNGLLHQFDINVNIIKRSTIETILTKEFQHIVSSFKIYCNRIISDNGLLSLYVSEDSFSKAGMYSVEYLRSIIEVYNKTKNSSRNLFEPISNIITCKCEKLTEEIEKGESIDFNLLELYVQYLRKINRCSQRSRDILKERRRYEEKYLVEHGEIIEHDVEIGKIVKDLLHDGGLLGLKLRITHYNEGDGIKSCFEQKRSDTAFTDAFYAGKKSEYFTGSRQDTIYQITNMGANIILYLANTVSREELLHADTQLVAKLFNNIQNIELCTEILQMYDEDYEVLRSECSFQSIYGSCMYTISMTEKLLRTFVSVNEDANRYDNLSRLLDDPFLNDALGKDLIKGIQYCLSTQDGIGWDWRNRIAHWDHITREDINHYTMSLFLYLFNCSLNSILFYYWKKQKY
;
A
#
# COMPACT_ATOMS: atom_id res chain seq x y z
N MET A 1 -36.78 10.01 15.51
CA MET A 1 -36.93 10.59 14.17
C MET A 1 -35.58 11.15 13.84
N ASP A 2 -34.72 10.32 13.24
CA ASP A 2 -33.50 10.85 12.66
C ASP A 2 -33.91 11.48 11.33
N GLU A 3 -33.71 12.78 11.19
CA GLU A 3 -33.92 13.52 9.94
C GLU A 3 -32.95 13.00 8.88
N HIS A 4 -33.34 11.94 8.18
CA HIS A 4 -32.65 11.55 6.96
C HIS A 4 -32.89 12.65 5.92
N LYS A 5 -31.91 13.53 5.75
CA LYS A 5 -31.84 14.45 4.62
C LYS A 5 -31.93 13.63 3.34
N ILE A 6 -32.96 13.88 2.53
CA ILE A 6 -33.06 13.29 1.20
C ILE A 6 -32.06 14.01 0.32
N ASP A 7 -31.01 13.31 -0.10
CA ASP A 7 -30.12 13.79 -1.16
C ASP A 7 -30.80 13.53 -2.52
N LEU A 8 -31.06 14.59 -3.28
CA LEU A 8 -31.69 14.53 -4.61
C LEU A 8 -30.69 14.08 -5.70
N VAL A 9 -29.91 13.04 -5.40
CA VAL A 9 -28.86 12.49 -6.25
C VAL A 9 -29.03 10.99 -6.30
N PHE A 10 -28.99 10.41 -7.50
CA PHE A 10 -29.03 8.96 -7.64
C PHE A 10 -27.72 8.35 -7.11
N PRO A 11 -27.74 7.51 -6.05
CA PRO A 11 -26.52 7.00 -5.43
C PRO A 11 -25.74 6.01 -6.31
N GLY A 12 -26.42 5.37 -7.27
CA GLY A 12 -25.83 4.36 -8.16
C GLY A 12 -26.30 2.94 -7.84
N ILE A 13 -26.26 2.05 -8.83
CA ILE A 13 -26.82 0.68 -8.73
C ILE A 13 -26.12 -0.16 -7.64
N ASN A 14 -24.84 0.10 -7.40
CA ASN A 14 -24.03 -0.67 -6.44
C ASN A 14 -24.07 -0.09 -5.02
N ASP A 15 -24.82 0.99 -4.78
CA ASP A 15 -24.93 1.63 -3.47
C ASP A 15 -26.07 1.01 -2.64
N LEU A 16 -25.83 0.73 -1.36
CA LEU A 16 -26.81 0.11 -0.47
C LEU A 16 -28.04 1.02 -0.23
N SER A 17 -27.89 2.34 -0.30
CA SER A 17 -29.00 3.29 -0.17
C SER A 17 -29.98 3.21 -1.36
N THR A 18 -29.52 2.75 -2.53
CA THR A 18 -30.39 2.54 -3.70
C THR A 18 -31.47 1.50 -3.39
N ALA A 19 -31.14 0.43 -2.66
CA ALA A 19 -32.12 -0.57 -2.26
C ALA A 19 -33.18 0.01 -1.29
N TYR A 20 -32.76 0.91 -0.39
CA TYR A 20 -33.66 1.64 0.50
C TYR A 20 -34.61 2.55 -0.28
N TYR A 21 -34.09 3.36 -1.22
CA TYR A 21 -34.94 4.23 -2.05
C TYR A 21 -35.91 3.45 -2.93
N VAL A 22 -35.46 2.34 -3.53
CA VAL A 22 -36.34 1.44 -4.29
C VAL A 22 -37.49 0.95 -3.40
N LYS A 23 -37.18 0.51 -2.17
CA LYS A 23 -38.19 0.08 -1.21
C LYS A 23 -39.17 1.21 -0.86
N CYS A 24 -38.68 2.41 -0.53
CA CYS A 24 -39.55 3.55 -0.21
C CYS A 24 -40.44 3.94 -1.39
N ILE A 25 -39.92 3.89 -2.62
CA ILE A 25 -40.71 4.15 -3.83
C ILE A 25 -41.86 3.14 -3.98
N ILE A 26 -41.59 1.87 -3.68
CA ILE A 26 -42.61 0.81 -3.73
C ILE A 26 -43.62 0.98 -2.59
N ASP A 27 -43.15 1.17 -1.35
CA ASP A 27 -43.99 1.24 -0.16
C ASP A 27 -44.90 2.48 -0.14
N ASP A 28 -44.43 3.62 -0.68
CA ASP A 28 -45.17 4.89 -0.75
C ASP A 28 -45.67 5.24 -2.17
N LYS A 29 -45.79 4.24 -3.06
CA LYS A 29 -46.19 4.41 -4.46
C LYS A 29 -47.33 5.40 -4.67
N ASP A 30 -48.49 5.18 -4.05
CA ASP A 30 -49.70 5.98 -4.31
C ASP A 30 -49.51 7.45 -3.88
N LYS A 31 -48.79 7.68 -2.79
CA LYS A 31 -48.47 9.04 -2.33
C LYS A 31 -47.50 9.72 -3.30
N LEU A 32 -46.47 9.02 -3.75
CA LEU A 32 -45.48 9.55 -4.69
C LEU A 32 -46.10 9.88 -6.04
N VAL A 33 -46.96 9.00 -6.57
CA VAL A 33 -47.73 9.27 -7.79
C VAL A 33 -48.55 10.56 -7.63
N SER A 34 -49.34 10.64 -6.55
CA SER A 34 -50.14 11.83 -6.27
C SER A 34 -49.31 13.10 -6.12
N ILE A 35 -48.10 13.02 -5.54
CA ILE A 35 -47.22 14.18 -5.39
C ILE A 35 -46.67 14.60 -6.76
N VAL A 36 -46.10 13.67 -7.53
CA VAL A 36 -45.43 13.95 -8.80
C VAL A 36 -46.40 14.54 -9.84
N GLU A 37 -47.61 14.02 -9.92
CA GLU A 37 -48.62 14.51 -10.88
C GLU A 37 -49.00 15.98 -10.61
N ASN A 38 -49.04 16.37 -9.33
CA ASN A 38 -49.45 17.70 -8.89
C ASN A 38 -48.32 18.72 -8.83
N ILE A 39 -47.07 18.34 -9.11
CA ILE A 39 -45.95 19.28 -9.17
C ILE A 39 -46.13 20.22 -10.39
N PRO A 40 -46.04 21.54 -10.21
CA PRO A 40 -46.07 22.50 -11.31
C PRO A 40 -44.81 22.38 -12.19
N THR A 41 -44.96 22.63 -13.49
CA THR A 41 -43.89 22.48 -14.50
C THR A 41 -43.15 23.79 -14.79
N GLU A 42 -43.56 24.90 -14.16
CA GLU A 42 -42.87 26.19 -14.18
C GLU A 42 -42.02 26.34 -12.92
N ILE A 43 -40.83 26.94 -13.07
CA ILE A 43 -39.93 27.20 -11.94
C ILE A 43 -39.85 28.70 -11.73
N ASN A 44 -40.45 29.18 -10.64
CA ASN A 44 -40.50 30.58 -10.27
C ASN A 44 -39.84 30.84 -8.92
N ASN A 45 -39.77 29.82 -8.05
CA ASN A 45 -39.19 29.90 -6.72
C ASN A 45 -38.28 28.69 -6.40
N GLU A 46 -37.79 28.61 -5.16
CA GLU A 46 -36.88 27.53 -4.71
C GLU A 46 -37.61 26.19 -4.53
N ASP A 47 -38.86 26.22 -4.09
CA ASP A 47 -39.67 25.01 -3.89
C ASP A 47 -39.95 24.34 -5.24
N ASP A 48 -40.19 25.14 -6.29
CA ASP A 48 -40.34 24.63 -7.65
C ASP A 48 -39.04 23.98 -8.15
N ALA A 49 -37.89 24.58 -7.82
CA ALA A 49 -36.58 24.02 -8.15
C ALA A 49 -36.31 22.71 -7.39
N PHE A 50 -36.77 22.60 -6.13
CA PHE A 50 -36.72 21.36 -5.37
C PHE A 50 -37.56 20.28 -6.04
N CYS A 51 -38.80 20.61 -6.40
CA CYS A 51 -39.72 19.68 -7.04
C CYS A 51 -39.16 19.18 -8.38
N TYR A 52 -38.55 20.06 -9.17
CA TYR A 52 -37.87 19.69 -10.40
C TYR A 52 -36.70 18.71 -10.16
N LEU A 53 -35.82 18.99 -9.20
CA LEU A 53 -34.70 18.10 -8.86
C LEU A 53 -35.18 16.75 -8.30
N PHE A 54 -36.29 16.75 -7.56
CA PHE A 54 -36.92 15.54 -7.08
C PHE A 54 -37.45 14.67 -8.22
N ILE A 55 -38.09 15.28 -9.22
CA ILE A 55 -38.54 14.57 -10.43
C ILE A 55 -37.35 14.02 -11.21
N LYS A 56 -36.27 14.80 -11.35
CA LYS A 56 -35.01 14.35 -11.97
C LYS A 56 -34.42 13.14 -11.25
N PHE A 57 -34.35 13.20 -9.92
CA PHE A 57 -33.90 12.09 -9.09
C PHE A 57 -34.71 10.81 -9.34
N LEU A 58 -36.05 10.91 -9.31
CA LEU A 58 -36.93 9.76 -9.59
C LEU A 58 -36.76 9.24 -11.02
N SER A 59 -36.55 10.11 -12.00
CA SER A 59 -36.32 9.68 -13.38
C SER A 59 -34.96 8.96 -13.54
N GLU A 60 -33.91 9.42 -12.88
CA GLU A 60 -32.60 8.76 -12.89
C GLU A 60 -32.64 7.38 -12.22
N MET A 61 -33.51 7.18 -11.23
CA MET A 61 -33.78 5.89 -10.59
C MET A 61 -34.33 4.83 -11.58
N SER A 62 -34.70 5.21 -12.80
CA SER A 62 -34.97 4.25 -13.90
C SER A 62 -33.80 3.30 -14.17
N LYS A 63 -32.55 3.72 -13.91
CA LYS A 63 -31.37 2.85 -14.04
C LYS A 63 -31.40 1.62 -13.13
N ALA A 64 -32.14 1.67 -12.02
CA ALA A 64 -32.28 0.57 -11.08
C ALA A 64 -33.32 -0.48 -11.51
N VAL A 65 -34.18 -0.18 -12.50
CA VAL A 65 -35.27 -1.06 -12.97
C VAL A 65 -34.84 -2.51 -13.23
N PRO A 66 -33.69 -2.81 -13.88
CA PRO A 66 -33.30 -4.20 -14.15
C PRO A 66 -32.98 -5.03 -12.89
N TYR A 67 -32.76 -4.36 -11.76
CA TYR A 67 -32.33 -4.95 -10.50
C TYR A 67 -33.44 -5.04 -9.46
N VAL A 68 -34.61 -4.46 -9.75
CA VAL A 68 -35.79 -4.58 -8.91
C VAL A 68 -36.36 -5.99 -9.05
N ASN A 69 -36.74 -6.58 -7.93
CA ASN A 69 -37.38 -7.90 -7.92
C ASN A 69 -38.61 -7.89 -8.85
N PRO A 70 -38.74 -8.85 -9.78
CA PRO A 70 -39.83 -8.91 -10.75
C PRO A 70 -41.23 -8.75 -10.13
N LYS A 71 -41.41 -9.22 -8.88
CA LYS A 71 -42.68 -9.12 -8.15
C LYS A 71 -43.12 -7.66 -7.88
N PHE A 72 -42.19 -6.75 -7.70
CA PHE A 72 -42.46 -5.33 -7.35
C PHE A 72 -42.11 -4.37 -8.49
N GLN A 73 -41.70 -4.91 -9.64
CA GLN A 73 -41.20 -4.12 -10.75
C GLN A 73 -42.27 -3.23 -11.36
N ASP A 74 -43.53 -3.69 -11.44
CA ASP A 74 -44.65 -2.91 -11.97
C ASP A 74 -44.99 -1.70 -11.11
N ASP A 75 -45.01 -1.87 -9.78
CA ASP A 75 -45.27 -0.79 -8.83
C ASP A 75 -44.17 0.27 -8.87
N TYR A 76 -42.92 -0.17 -8.91
CA TYR A 76 -41.76 0.71 -9.06
C TYR A 76 -41.79 1.45 -10.41
N LEU A 77 -41.98 0.73 -11.52
CA LEU A 77 -42.03 1.30 -12.86
C LEU A 77 -43.14 2.34 -13.03
N CYS A 78 -44.26 2.17 -12.34
CA CYS A 78 -45.36 3.14 -12.36
C CYS A 78 -44.90 4.53 -11.91
N VAL A 79 -44.23 4.63 -10.76
CA VAL A 79 -43.74 5.91 -10.22
C VAL A 79 -42.65 6.49 -11.12
N ILE A 80 -41.68 5.67 -11.52
CA ILE A 80 -40.55 6.11 -12.36
C ILE A 80 -41.04 6.65 -13.70
N LYS A 81 -42.00 5.96 -14.34
CA LYS A 81 -42.54 6.39 -15.63
C LYS A 81 -43.27 7.73 -15.52
N ILE A 82 -44.10 7.90 -14.49
CA ILE A 82 -44.81 9.16 -14.24
C ILE A 82 -43.80 10.30 -14.00
N ALA A 83 -42.75 10.07 -13.22
CA ALA A 83 -41.69 11.04 -13.02
C ALA A 83 -40.96 11.38 -14.34
N SER A 84 -40.56 10.38 -15.13
CA SER A 84 -39.88 10.61 -16.41
C SER A 84 -40.76 11.31 -17.45
N ASP A 85 -42.08 11.09 -17.42
CA ASP A 85 -43.00 11.80 -18.30
C ASP A 85 -43.20 13.24 -17.82
N LYS A 86 -43.36 13.45 -16.51
CA LYS A 86 -43.42 14.78 -15.90
C LYS A 86 -42.15 15.60 -16.14
N GLU A 87 -40.99 14.97 -16.10
CA GLU A 87 -39.69 15.60 -16.39
C GLU A 87 -39.64 16.22 -17.79
N LYS A 88 -40.26 15.57 -18.80
CA LYS A 88 -40.30 16.05 -20.18
C LYS A 88 -41.19 17.28 -20.36
N GLU A 89 -42.14 17.50 -19.44
CA GLU A 89 -43.03 18.66 -19.45
C GLU A 89 -42.32 19.95 -19.00
N PHE A 90 -41.18 19.83 -18.29
CA PHE A 90 -40.37 20.98 -17.94
C PHE A 90 -39.72 21.58 -19.19
N GLY A 91 -39.79 22.90 -19.31
CA GLY A 91 -39.28 23.61 -20.48
C GLY A 91 -37.76 23.43 -20.63
N LEU A 92 -37.34 22.85 -21.77
CA LEU A 92 -35.94 22.55 -22.12
C LEU A 92 -34.97 23.74 -22.01
N ARG A 93 -35.48 24.98 -22.03
CA ARG A 93 -34.67 26.21 -21.94
C ARG A 93 -34.97 27.05 -20.71
N THR A 94 -36.22 27.12 -20.28
CA THR A 94 -36.65 28.00 -19.17
C THR A 94 -36.12 27.51 -17.82
N VAL A 95 -36.09 26.20 -17.61
CA VAL A 95 -35.62 25.61 -16.35
C VAL A 95 -34.10 25.78 -16.14
N PRO A 96 -33.23 25.38 -17.10
CA PRO A 96 -31.80 25.65 -16.97
C PRO A 96 -31.50 27.15 -16.87
N GLN A 97 -32.24 28.00 -17.58
CA GLN A 97 -32.05 29.45 -17.52
C GLN A 97 -32.40 30.02 -16.15
N TYR A 98 -33.54 29.66 -15.56
CA TYR A 98 -33.91 30.08 -14.21
C TYR A 98 -32.85 29.63 -13.19
N ILE A 99 -32.43 28.37 -13.26
CA ILE A 99 -31.42 27.80 -12.35
C ILE A 99 -30.10 28.55 -12.49
N GLU A 100 -29.64 28.85 -13.70
CA GLU A 100 -28.40 29.59 -13.93
C GLU A 100 -28.49 31.06 -13.50
N GLU A 101 -29.62 31.74 -13.72
CA GLU A 101 -29.84 33.13 -13.34
C GLU A 101 -29.96 33.31 -11.81
N ASN A 102 -30.47 32.30 -11.11
CA ASN A 102 -30.68 32.32 -9.67
C ASN A 102 -29.66 31.46 -8.91
N LEU A 103 -28.60 31.01 -9.59
CA LEU A 103 -27.64 30.02 -9.09
C LEU A 103 -27.08 30.38 -7.72
N ASP A 104 -26.73 31.65 -7.54
CA ASP A 104 -26.15 32.15 -6.30
C ASP A 104 -27.04 31.90 -5.07
N ARG A 105 -28.34 32.11 -5.23
CA ARG A 105 -29.34 31.90 -4.17
C ARG A 105 -29.62 30.41 -3.98
N LEU A 106 -29.74 29.67 -5.08
CA LEU A 106 -30.08 28.26 -5.04
C LEU A 106 -28.99 27.38 -4.42
N LEU A 107 -27.72 27.76 -4.59
CA LEU A 107 -26.59 27.05 -3.95
C LEU A 107 -26.52 27.24 -2.43
N GLU A 108 -27.13 28.29 -1.88
CA GLU A 108 -27.22 28.51 -0.42
C GLU A 108 -28.23 27.55 0.23
N ASN A 109 -29.15 26.98 -0.56
CA ASN A 109 -30.13 26.02 -0.08
C ASN A 109 -29.54 24.60 -0.04
N SER A 110 -29.29 24.12 1.18
CA SER A 110 -28.64 22.81 1.40
C SER A 110 -29.41 21.61 0.83
N TYR A 111 -30.72 21.71 0.61
CA TYR A 111 -31.53 20.64 0.03
C TYR A 111 -31.44 20.60 -1.50
N LEU A 112 -31.14 21.73 -2.14
CA LEU A 112 -31.02 21.85 -3.59
C LEU A 112 -29.61 21.63 -4.09
N LYS A 113 -28.63 22.13 -3.32
CA LYS A 113 -27.22 22.23 -3.70
C LYS A 113 -26.66 20.95 -4.34
N ASN A 114 -26.78 19.80 -3.68
CA ASN A 114 -26.21 18.54 -4.18
C ASN A 114 -26.87 18.08 -5.49
N GLY A 115 -28.20 18.19 -5.58
CA GLY A 115 -28.94 17.90 -6.80
C GLY A 115 -28.55 18.80 -7.97
N LEU A 116 -28.37 20.11 -7.70
CA LEU A 116 -27.93 21.08 -8.72
C LEU A 116 -26.53 20.77 -9.24
N LEU A 117 -25.58 20.54 -8.33
CA LEU A 117 -24.20 20.22 -8.68
C LEU A 117 -24.11 18.92 -9.50
N HIS A 118 -24.86 17.88 -9.12
CA HIS A 118 -24.97 16.64 -9.90
C HIS A 118 -25.52 16.87 -11.32
N GLN A 119 -26.56 17.71 -11.45
CA GLN A 119 -27.06 18.06 -12.79
C GLN A 119 -26.05 18.82 -13.63
N PHE A 120 -25.19 19.65 -13.02
CA PHE A 120 -24.10 20.32 -13.73
C PHE A 120 -22.98 19.35 -14.13
N ASP A 121 -22.66 18.36 -13.30
CA ASP A 121 -21.67 17.31 -13.63
C ASP A 121 -22.09 16.54 -14.89
N ILE A 122 -23.36 16.13 -14.97
CA ILE A 122 -23.92 15.44 -16.13
C ILE A 122 -23.86 16.33 -17.39
N ASN A 123 -24.06 17.63 -17.22
CA ASN A 123 -24.25 18.59 -18.32
C ASN A 123 -23.05 19.55 -18.51
N VAL A 124 -21.87 19.20 -18.01
CA VAL A 124 -20.69 20.09 -17.95
C VAL A 124 -20.31 20.74 -19.29
N ASN A 125 -20.58 20.07 -20.41
CA ASN A 125 -20.23 20.54 -21.74
C ASN A 125 -21.17 21.62 -22.30
N ILE A 126 -22.38 21.74 -21.74
CA ILE A 126 -23.44 22.61 -22.26
C ILE A 126 -23.80 23.78 -21.33
N ILE A 127 -23.35 23.74 -20.07
CA ILE A 127 -23.55 24.85 -19.12
C ILE A 127 -22.76 26.10 -19.51
N LYS A 128 -23.28 27.28 -19.12
CA LYS A 128 -22.60 28.55 -19.41
C LYS A 128 -21.25 28.63 -18.70
N ARG A 129 -20.32 29.37 -19.32
CA ARG A 129 -19.00 29.68 -18.72
C ARG A 129 -19.15 30.36 -17.35
N SER A 130 -20.09 31.31 -17.23
CA SER A 130 -20.39 32.01 -15.98
C SER A 130 -20.86 31.07 -14.87
N THR A 131 -21.61 30.02 -15.21
CA THR A 131 -22.03 28.98 -14.26
C THR A 131 -20.82 28.27 -13.67
N ILE A 132 -19.85 27.88 -14.50
CA ILE A 132 -18.60 27.24 -14.03
C ILE A 132 -17.78 28.22 -13.16
N GLU A 133 -17.71 29.50 -13.52
CA GLU A 133 -17.04 30.53 -12.71
C GLU A 133 -17.69 30.66 -11.33
N THR A 134 -19.03 30.68 -11.26
CA THR A 134 -19.75 30.73 -9.98
C THR A 134 -19.49 29.49 -9.14
N ILE A 135 -19.53 28.29 -9.73
CA ILE A 135 -19.23 27.04 -9.00
C ILE A 135 -17.77 27.03 -8.54
N LEU A 136 -16.81 27.43 -9.37
CA LEU A 136 -15.42 27.59 -8.96
C LEU A 136 -15.25 28.58 -7.80
N THR A 137 -16.09 29.62 -7.76
CA THR A 137 -15.99 30.68 -6.74
C THR A 137 -16.62 30.27 -5.42
N LYS A 138 -17.80 29.64 -5.45
CA LYS A 138 -18.63 29.34 -4.27
C LYS A 138 -18.53 27.88 -3.82
N GLU A 139 -18.35 26.96 -4.76
CA GLU A 139 -18.40 25.51 -4.56
C GLU A 139 -17.12 24.84 -5.08
N PHE A 140 -15.98 25.48 -4.79
CA PHE A 140 -14.67 25.06 -5.29
C PHE A 140 -14.36 23.58 -5.02
N GLN A 141 -14.71 23.09 -3.83
CA GLN A 141 -14.48 21.70 -3.42
C GLN A 141 -15.19 20.68 -4.32
N HIS A 142 -16.37 21.03 -4.84
CA HIS A 142 -17.10 20.18 -5.78
C HIS A 142 -16.32 20.03 -7.10
N ILE A 143 -15.76 21.13 -7.61
CA ILE A 143 -14.93 21.07 -8.84
C ILE A 143 -13.68 20.23 -8.61
N VAL A 144 -13.09 20.30 -7.42
CA VAL A 144 -11.92 19.49 -7.05
C VAL A 144 -12.26 18.00 -7.04
N SER A 145 -13.35 17.59 -6.39
CA SER A 145 -13.76 16.18 -6.31
C SER A 145 -14.19 15.64 -7.68
N SER A 146 -14.92 16.44 -8.46
CA SER A 146 -15.37 16.12 -9.82
C SER A 146 -14.40 16.55 -10.92
N PHE A 147 -13.11 16.80 -10.61
CA PHE A 147 -12.19 17.45 -11.57
C PHE A 147 -12.08 16.72 -12.91
N LYS A 148 -12.12 15.39 -12.92
CA LYS A 148 -12.07 14.60 -14.16
C LYS A 148 -13.18 14.98 -15.16
N ILE A 149 -14.35 15.37 -14.65
CA ILE A 149 -15.52 15.79 -15.44
C ILE A 149 -15.25 17.18 -16.03
N TYR A 150 -14.76 18.12 -15.22
CA TYR A 150 -14.52 19.51 -15.62
C TYR A 150 -13.19 19.76 -16.33
N CYS A 151 -12.24 18.82 -16.24
CA CYS A 151 -10.83 18.98 -16.61
C CYS A 151 -10.65 19.57 -18.01
N ASN A 152 -11.32 18.99 -19.00
CA ASN A 152 -11.19 19.45 -20.39
C ASN A 152 -11.71 20.88 -20.57
N ARG A 153 -12.85 21.21 -19.94
CA ARG A 153 -13.45 22.54 -20.03
C ARG A 153 -12.58 23.60 -19.38
N ILE A 154 -12.07 23.31 -18.16
CA ILE A 154 -11.16 24.19 -17.42
C ILE A 154 -9.85 24.39 -18.18
N ILE A 155 -9.20 23.32 -18.65
CA ILE A 155 -7.91 23.44 -19.34
C ILE A 155 -8.04 24.15 -20.69
N SER A 156 -9.17 24.01 -21.38
CA SER A 156 -9.40 24.65 -22.69
C SER A 156 -9.69 26.14 -22.63
N ASP A 157 -10.08 26.69 -21.47
CA ASP A 157 -10.42 28.10 -21.29
C ASP A 157 -9.40 28.77 -20.35
N ASN A 158 -8.58 29.66 -20.90
CA ASN A 158 -7.53 30.33 -20.13
C ASN A 158 -8.06 31.13 -18.92
N GLY A 159 -9.27 31.67 -18.99
CA GLY A 159 -9.88 32.42 -17.90
C GLY A 159 -10.31 31.49 -16.76
N LEU A 160 -10.98 30.38 -17.08
CA LEU A 160 -11.35 29.35 -16.10
C LEU A 160 -10.11 28.69 -15.49
N LEU A 161 -9.10 28.40 -16.31
CA LEU A 161 -7.84 27.83 -15.86
C LEU A 161 -7.13 28.75 -14.89
N SER A 162 -7.03 30.04 -15.22
CA SER A 162 -6.39 31.05 -14.35
C SER A 162 -7.15 31.21 -13.03
N LEU A 163 -8.49 31.16 -13.06
CA LEU A 163 -9.31 31.16 -11.85
C LEU A 163 -9.02 29.93 -11.00
N TYR A 164 -8.96 28.74 -11.61
CA TYR A 164 -8.70 27.47 -10.94
C TYR A 164 -7.31 27.43 -10.27
N VAL A 165 -6.27 27.95 -10.92
CA VAL A 165 -4.88 27.96 -10.40
C VAL A 165 -4.50 29.26 -9.69
N SER A 166 -5.48 30.01 -9.19
CA SER A 166 -5.24 31.26 -8.46
C SER A 166 -4.85 31.02 -6.99
N GLU A 167 -4.25 32.02 -6.36
CA GLU A 167 -3.99 32.02 -4.90
C GLU A 167 -5.30 31.94 -4.08
N ASP A 168 -6.39 32.52 -4.60
CA ASP A 168 -7.70 32.45 -3.96
C ASP A 168 -8.24 31.01 -3.94
N SER A 169 -8.14 30.30 -5.07
CA SER A 169 -8.46 28.88 -5.18
C SER A 169 -7.63 28.02 -4.23
N PHE A 170 -6.38 28.38 -4.01
CA PHE A 170 -5.53 27.74 -3.01
C PHE A 170 -6.07 27.89 -1.58
N SER A 171 -6.60 29.06 -1.21
CA SER A 171 -7.19 29.27 0.12
C SER A 171 -8.49 28.47 0.31
N LYS A 172 -9.31 28.36 -0.75
CA LYS A 172 -10.61 27.66 -0.74
C LYS A 172 -10.51 26.14 -0.72
N ALA A 173 -9.45 25.57 -1.32
CA ALA A 173 -9.23 24.12 -1.38
C ALA A 173 -9.02 23.47 0.00
N GLY A 174 -8.82 24.26 1.05
CA GLY A 174 -8.18 23.78 2.27
C GLY A 174 -6.71 23.48 1.97
N MET A 175 -5.84 23.71 2.95
CA MET A 175 -4.39 23.61 2.74
C MET A 175 -3.92 22.18 2.37
N TYR A 176 -4.82 21.17 2.45
CA TYR A 176 -4.49 19.75 2.39
C TYR A 176 -5.34 18.87 1.46
N SER A 177 -6.14 19.42 0.53
CA SER A 177 -6.89 18.55 -0.39
C SER A 177 -5.95 17.80 -1.36
N VAL A 178 -5.90 16.46 -1.20
CA VAL A 178 -5.18 15.50 -2.06
C VAL A 178 -5.73 15.54 -3.48
N GLU A 179 -7.05 15.61 -3.58
CA GLU A 179 -7.80 15.68 -4.84
C GLU A 179 -7.39 16.94 -5.60
N TYR A 180 -7.26 18.08 -4.90
CA TYR A 180 -6.82 19.31 -5.55
C TYR A 180 -5.37 19.19 -6.02
N LEU A 181 -4.46 18.63 -5.23
CA LEU A 181 -3.09 18.36 -5.68
C LEU A 181 -3.06 17.47 -6.93
N ARG A 182 -3.81 16.38 -6.94
CA ARG A 182 -3.93 15.48 -8.10
C ARG A 182 -4.40 16.23 -9.33
N SER A 183 -5.42 17.08 -9.19
CA SER A 183 -5.93 17.89 -10.29
C SER A 183 -4.89 18.87 -10.85
N ILE A 184 -4.14 19.56 -9.99
CA ILE A 184 -3.09 20.50 -10.39
C ILE A 184 -1.94 19.78 -11.11
N ILE A 185 -1.56 18.58 -10.64
CA ILE A 185 -0.57 17.73 -11.31
C ILE A 185 -1.07 17.32 -12.70
N GLU A 186 -2.35 16.99 -12.83
CA GLU A 186 -2.95 16.64 -14.12
C GLU A 186 -2.99 17.83 -15.08
N VAL A 187 -3.38 19.03 -14.60
CA VAL A 187 -3.29 20.28 -15.34
C VAL A 187 -1.85 20.52 -15.81
N TYR A 188 -0.88 20.39 -14.92
CA TYR A 188 0.54 20.58 -15.24
C TYR A 188 0.99 19.63 -16.35
N ASN A 189 0.67 18.34 -16.25
CA ASN A 189 1.07 17.35 -17.26
C ASN A 189 0.44 17.63 -18.63
N LYS A 190 -0.82 18.07 -18.66
CA LYS A 190 -1.54 18.37 -19.91
C LYS A 190 -1.16 19.72 -20.53
N THR A 191 -0.71 20.68 -19.74
CA THR A 191 -0.37 22.06 -20.20
C THR A 191 1.12 22.32 -20.39
N LYS A 192 1.98 21.35 -20.06
CA LYS A 192 3.46 21.43 -20.04
C LYS A 192 4.11 22.06 -21.29
N ASN A 193 3.47 21.95 -22.46
CA ASN A 193 3.99 22.48 -23.72
C ASN A 193 3.25 23.72 -24.25
N SER A 194 2.11 24.09 -23.65
CA SER A 194 1.14 25.00 -24.26
C SER A 194 1.13 26.41 -23.64
N SER A 195 1.43 26.52 -22.33
CA SER A 195 1.19 27.76 -21.57
C SER A 195 2.32 28.07 -20.58
N ARG A 196 3.42 28.68 -21.06
CA ARG A 196 4.56 29.07 -20.21
C ARG A 196 4.16 29.99 -19.04
N ASN A 197 3.18 30.87 -19.23
CA ASN A 197 2.73 31.83 -18.23
C ASN A 197 1.98 31.19 -17.04
N LEU A 198 1.56 29.94 -17.16
CA LEU A 198 0.83 29.21 -16.11
C LEU A 198 1.74 28.25 -15.34
N PHE A 199 2.93 27.97 -15.86
CA PHE A 199 3.88 27.05 -15.23
C PHE A 199 4.38 27.58 -13.88
N GLU A 200 4.66 28.88 -13.82
CA GLU A 200 5.20 29.54 -12.62
C GLU A 200 4.16 29.63 -11.49
N PRO A 201 2.91 30.10 -11.72
CA PRO A 201 1.85 30.03 -10.72
C PRO A 201 1.60 28.61 -10.19
N ILE A 202 1.51 27.61 -11.08
CA ILE A 202 1.32 26.21 -10.68
C ILE A 202 2.51 25.72 -9.85
N SER A 203 3.74 26.01 -10.28
CA SER A 203 4.95 25.64 -9.54
C SER A 203 5.01 26.30 -8.16
N ASN A 204 4.58 27.56 -8.04
CA ASN A 204 4.58 28.30 -6.78
C ASN A 204 3.54 27.76 -5.81
N ILE A 205 2.31 27.48 -6.27
CA ILE A 205 1.26 26.86 -5.45
C ILE A 205 1.74 25.52 -4.88
N ILE A 206 2.37 24.70 -5.71
CA ILE A 206 2.89 23.40 -5.31
C ILE A 206 4.04 23.57 -4.31
N THR A 207 4.96 24.50 -4.56
CA THR A 207 6.09 24.77 -3.66
C THR A 207 5.62 25.32 -2.31
N CYS A 208 4.62 26.20 -2.30
CA CYS A 208 4.05 26.73 -1.06
C CYS A 208 3.33 25.62 -0.25
N LYS A 209 2.64 24.68 -0.92
CA LYS A 209 2.08 23.48 -0.28
C LYS A 209 3.16 22.62 0.37
N CYS A 210 4.28 22.47 -0.32
CA CYS A 210 5.48 21.78 0.17
C CYS A 210 5.94 22.30 1.52
N GLU A 211 6.10 23.63 1.59
CA GLU A 211 6.69 24.32 2.73
C GLU A 211 5.76 24.24 3.93
N LYS A 212 4.46 24.46 3.71
CA LYS A 212 3.47 24.38 4.77
C LYS A 212 3.22 22.97 5.29
N LEU A 213 3.18 21.97 4.41
CA LEU A 213 3.15 20.55 4.83
C LEU A 213 4.37 20.20 5.68
N THR A 214 5.55 20.71 5.31
CA THR A 214 6.78 20.46 6.09
C THR A 214 6.74 21.16 7.44
N GLU A 215 6.20 22.38 7.52
CA GLU A 215 6.03 23.11 8.79
C GLU A 215 5.00 22.46 9.72
N GLU A 216 3.92 21.88 9.21
CA GLU A 216 2.92 21.17 10.02
C GLU A 216 3.41 19.79 10.47
N ILE A 217 4.17 19.12 9.61
CA ILE A 217 5.00 17.97 9.98
C ILE A 217 5.81 18.35 11.22
N GLU A 218 6.66 19.39 11.16
CA GLU A 218 7.48 19.84 12.31
C GLU A 218 6.68 20.16 13.58
N LYS A 219 5.41 20.57 13.47
CA LYS A 219 4.51 20.87 14.60
C LYS A 219 3.79 19.65 15.17
N GLY A 220 3.81 18.50 14.49
CA GLY A 220 3.22 17.25 14.96
C GLY A 220 1.69 17.19 14.85
N GLU A 221 1.09 17.90 13.91
CA GLU A 221 -0.33 17.82 13.60
C GLU A 221 -0.65 16.60 12.71
N SER A 222 -1.92 16.18 12.61
CA SER A 222 -2.31 14.97 11.86
C SER A 222 -2.01 15.12 10.36
N ILE A 223 -1.03 14.39 9.85
CA ILE A 223 -0.61 14.43 8.45
C ILE A 223 -1.30 13.32 7.65
N ASP A 224 -1.90 13.68 6.52
CA ASP A 224 -2.32 12.69 5.51
C ASP A 224 -1.08 12.19 4.74
N PHE A 225 -0.61 10.99 5.06
CA PHE A 225 0.59 10.40 4.43
C PHE A 225 0.44 10.11 2.94
N ASN A 226 -0.78 9.89 2.45
CA ASN A 226 -1.05 9.69 1.03
C ASN A 226 -0.83 10.99 0.24
N LEU A 227 -1.17 12.14 0.85
CA LEU A 227 -0.93 13.47 0.30
C LEU A 227 0.55 13.72 0.03
N LEU A 228 1.39 13.36 1.01
CA LEU A 228 2.84 13.55 0.95
C LEU A 228 3.51 12.66 -0.11
N GLU A 229 3.00 11.45 -0.30
CA GLU A 229 3.52 10.53 -1.31
C GLU A 229 3.24 11.01 -2.74
N LEU A 230 1.99 11.40 -3.01
CA LEU A 230 1.60 12.00 -4.28
C LEU A 230 2.43 13.24 -4.62
N TYR A 231 2.72 14.02 -3.59
CA TYR A 231 3.51 15.23 -3.69
C TYR A 231 4.99 14.95 -4.02
N VAL A 232 5.61 13.96 -3.38
CA VAL A 232 6.98 13.53 -3.69
C VAL A 232 7.08 12.92 -5.10
N GLN A 233 6.09 12.13 -5.51
CA GLN A 233 6.03 11.58 -6.87
C GLN A 233 5.98 12.71 -7.92
N TYR A 234 5.29 13.81 -7.64
CA TYR A 234 5.30 14.98 -8.50
C TYR A 234 6.67 15.67 -8.55
N LEU A 235 7.32 15.91 -7.40
CA LEU A 235 8.63 16.57 -7.35
C LEU A 235 9.70 15.79 -8.15
N ARG A 236 9.62 14.46 -8.13
CA ARG A 236 10.46 13.59 -8.98
C ARG A 236 10.20 13.83 -10.47
N LYS A 237 8.95 14.00 -10.88
CA LYS A 237 8.56 14.21 -12.30
C LYS A 237 8.95 15.58 -12.87
N ILE A 238 9.02 16.61 -12.04
CA ILE A 238 9.38 17.97 -12.49
C ILE A 238 10.88 18.27 -12.41
N ASN A 239 11.71 17.28 -12.08
CA ASN A 239 13.19 17.34 -12.07
C ASN A 239 13.80 18.50 -11.26
N ARG A 240 13.04 19.13 -10.36
CA ARG A 240 13.46 20.35 -9.65
C ARG A 240 13.87 20.15 -8.20
N CYS A 241 13.70 18.98 -7.59
CA CYS A 241 14.08 18.79 -6.19
C CYS A 241 14.42 17.33 -5.88
N SER A 242 15.63 16.84 -6.19
CA SER A 242 16.02 15.50 -5.71
C SER A 242 16.41 15.52 -4.23
N GLN A 243 16.98 16.62 -3.72
CA GLN A 243 17.41 16.72 -2.32
C GLN A 243 16.26 17.05 -1.38
N ARG A 244 15.52 18.14 -1.63
CA ARG A 244 14.39 18.57 -0.78
C ARG A 244 13.28 17.52 -0.67
N SER A 245 13.01 16.76 -1.74
CA SER A 245 12.07 15.63 -1.70
C SER A 245 12.56 14.47 -0.84
N ARG A 246 13.88 14.23 -0.80
CA ARG A 246 14.48 13.21 0.06
C ARG A 246 14.38 13.63 1.53
N ASP A 247 14.56 14.90 1.82
CA ASP A 247 14.44 15.44 3.17
C ASP A 247 13.00 15.34 3.69
N ILE A 248 12.00 15.66 2.86
CA ILE A 248 10.58 15.51 3.19
C ILE A 248 10.19 14.04 3.43
N LEU A 249 10.68 13.11 2.60
CA LEU A 249 10.47 11.67 2.80
C LEU A 249 11.11 11.14 4.09
N LYS A 250 12.17 11.78 4.55
CA LYS A 250 12.86 11.39 5.78
C LYS A 250 12.07 11.85 7.01
N GLU A 251 11.58 13.09 7.01
CA GLU A 251 10.69 13.54 8.08
C GLU A 251 9.36 12.76 8.07
N ARG A 252 8.81 12.43 6.90
CA ARG A 252 7.63 11.53 6.79
C ARG A 252 7.77 10.28 7.65
N ARG A 253 8.83 9.52 7.40
CA ARG A 253 9.09 8.23 8.05
C ARG A 253 9.13 8.37 9.56
N ARG A 254 9.83 9.40 10.03
CA ARG A 254 9.86 9.75 11.45
C ARG A 254 8.48 10.04 12.05
N TYR A 255 7.55 10.67 11.33
CA TYR A 255 6.17 10.88 11.81
C TYR A 255 5.29 9.65 11.70
N GLU A 256 5.45 8.82 10.66
CA GLU A 256 4.76 7.53 10.54
C GLU A 256 5.12 6.63 11.72
N GLU A 257 6.40 6.54 12.04
CA GLU A 257 6.87 5.80 13.21
C GLU A 257 6.27 6.33 14.51
N LYS A 258 6.30 7.65 14.70
CA LYS A 258 5.74 8.28 15.90
C LYS A 258 4.23 8.03 16.02
N TYR A 259 3.48 8.15 14.93
CA TYR A 259 2.03 7.94 14.93
C TYR A 259 1.66 6.47 15.11
N LEU A 260 2.38 5.54 14.46
CA LEU A 260 2.20 4.10 14.67
C LEU A 260 2.45 3.69 16.12
N VAL A 261 3.44 4.31 16.77
CA VAL A 261 3.71 4.10 18.21
C VAL A 261 2.59 4.67 19.09
N GLU A 262 2.02 5.81 18.74
CA GLU A 262 1.02 6.51 19.56
C GLU A 262 -0.44 6.04 19.31
N HIS A 263 -0.76 5.56 18.11
CA HIS A 263 -2.14 5.34 17.63
C HIS A 263 -2.34 4.06 16.80
N GLY A 264 -1.28 3.33 16.47
CA GLY A 264 -1.42 2.08 15.74
C GLY A 264 -2.26 1.08 16.53
N GLU A 265 -3.35 0.59 15.94
CA GLU A 265 -4.00 -0.60 16.47
C GLU A 265 -3.04 -1.78 16.27
N ILE A 266 -2.64 -2.40 17.38
CA ILE A 266 -1.96 -3.68 17.36
C ILE A 266 -2.95 -4.65 16.73
N ILE A 267 -2.67 -5.11 15.52
CA ILE A 267 -3.40 -6.25 14.93
C ILE A 267 -3.01 -7.46 15.77
N GLU A 268 -3.79 -7.73 16.82
CA GLU A 268 -3.74 -8.96 17.63
C GLU A 268 -4.33 -10.13 16.83
N HIS A 269 -3.78 -10.41 15.65
CA HIS A 269 -3.65 -11.80 15.26
C HIS A 269 -2.26 -12.22 15.69
N ASP A 270 -2.15 -12.53 16.99
CA ASP A 270 -1.03 -13.28 17.54
C ASP A 270 -0.98 -14.62 16.79
N VAL A 271 -0.11 -14.69 15.78
CA VAL A 271 0.56 -15.95 15.51
C VAL A 271 1.20 -16.29 16.85
N GLU A 272 0.66 -17.27 17.57
CA GLU A 272 1.12 -17.64 18.91
C GLU A 272 2.54 -18.27 18.80
N ILE A 273 3.56 -17.45 18.49
CA ILE A 273 4.96 -17.86 18.36
C ILE A 273 5.38 -18.58 19.63
N GLY A 274 4.91 -18.12 20.80
CA GLY A 274 5.14 -18.80 22.07
C GLY A 274 4.56 -20.21 22.13
N LYS A 275 3.40 -20.50 21.52
CA LYS A 275 2.84 -21.85 21.43
C LYS A 275 3.63 -22.71 20.45
N ILE A 276 3.96 -22.17 19.27
CA ILE A 276 4.80 -22.85 18.27
C ILE A 276 6.15 -23.24 18.88
N VAL A 277 6.81 -22.32 19.60
CA VAL A 277 8.08 -22.56 20.28
C VAL A 277 7.93 -23.60 21.39
N LYS A 278 6.86 -23.54 22.20
CA LYS A 278 6.60 -24.54 23.24
C LYS A 278 6.43 -25.95 22.67
N ASP A 279 5.64 -26.10 21.61
CA ASP A 279 5.42 -27.39 20.94
C ASP A 279 6.75 -27.92 20.37
N LEU A 280 7.52 -27.06 19.71
CA LEU A 280 8.82 -27.42 19.16
C LEU A 280 9.90 -27.67 20.23
N LEU A 281 9.83 -27.07 21.42
CA LEU A 281 10.77 -27.37 22.51
C LEU A 281 10.44 -28.71 23.17
N HIS A 282 9.16 -29.02 23.34
CA HIS A 282 8.70 -30.29 23.91
C HIS A 282 9.25 -31.50 23.14
N ASP A 283 9.27 -31.42 21.82
CA ASP A 283 9.62 -32.54 20.96
C ASP A 283 11.15 -32.74 20.75
N GLY A 284 12.04 -31.96 21.38
CA GLY A 284 13.49 -32.12 21.14
C GLY A 284 14.45 -31.09 21.72
N GLY A 285 14.01 -30.26 22.66
CA GLY A 285 14.84 -29.24 23.31
C GLY A 285 15.34 -28.15 22.37
N LEU A 286 16.21 -27.27 22.90
CA LEU A 286 16.66 -26.07 22.20
C LEU A 286 17.49 -26.35 20.93
N LEU A 287 18.35 -27.38 20.98
CA LEU A 287 19.09 -27.84 19.80
C LEU A 287 18.13 -28.38 18.72
N GLY A 288 17.15 -29.20 19.12
CA GLY A 288 16.14 -29.73 18.20
C GLY A 288 15.28 -28.63 17.58
N LEU A 289 14.91 -27.61 18.37
CA LEU A 289 14.24 -26.41 17.89
C LEU A 289 15.09 -25.68 16.84
N LYS A 290 16.35 -25.38 17.13
CA LYS A 290 17.26 -24.67 16.18
C LYS A 290 17.41 -25.39 14.84
N LEU A 291 17.38 -26.72 14.85
CA LEU A 291 17.33 -27.50 13.61
C LEU A 291 15.95 -27.37 12.93
N ARG A 292 14.86 -27.55 13.69
CA ARG A 292 13.48 -27.57 13.16
C ARG A 292 12.95 -26.25 12.61
N ILE A 293 13.44 -25.10 13.11
CA ILE A 293 13.03 -23.80 12.58
C ILE A 293 13.54 -23.57 11.16
N THR A 294 14.65 -24.25 10.79
CA THR A 294 15.29 -24.10 9.48
C THR A 294 15.03 -25.28 8.54
N HIS A 295 14.71 -26.46 9.10
CA HIS A 295 14.54 -27.71 8.36
C HIS A 295 13.43 -28.56 8.94
N TYR A 296 12.80 -29.39 8.12
CA TYR A 296 11.83 -30.38 8.56
C TYR A 296 12.15 -31.75 7.99
N ASN A 297 11.61 -32.79 8.62
CA ASN A 297 11.73 -34.16 8.13
C ASN A 297 10.53 -34.47 7.24
N GLU A 298 10.76 -34.87 5.99
CA GLU A 298 9.74 -35.36 5.07
C GLU A 298 10.24 -36.71 4.54
N GLY A 299 9.41 -37.76 4.55
CA GLY A 299 9.76 -39.20 4.40
C GLY A 299 11.01 -39.64 3.60
N ASP A 300 11.47 -38.86 2.63
CA ASP A 300 12.69 -39.06 1.83
C ASP A 300 13.98 -38.41 2.41
N GLY A 301 13.89 -37.64 3.51
CA GLY A 301 15.03 -37.00 4.17
C GLY A 301 14.72 -35.70 4.91
N ILE A 302 15.79 -34.99 5.28
CA ILE A 302 15.69 -33.66 5.91
C ILE A 302 15.73 -32.61 4.80
N LYS A 303 14.74 -31.71 4.80
CA LYS A 303 14.59 -30.65 3.79
C LYS A 303 14.61 -29.28 4.44
N SER A 304 15.05 -28.26 3.70
CA SER A 304 14.97 -26.88 4.15
C SER A 304 13.51 -26.42 4.23
N CYS A 305 13.16 -25.56 5.18
CA CYS A 305 11.85 -24.92 5.23
C CYS A 305 11.48 -24.18 3.92
N PHE A 306 12.47 -23.76 3.13
CA PHE A 306 12.27 -23.17 1.80
C PHE A 306 11.71 -24.15 0.74
N GLU A 307 11.76 -25.45 0.99
CA GLU A 307 11.30 -26.51 0.07
C GLU A 307 9.84 -26.95 0.34
N GLN A 308 9.09 -26.28 1.23
CA GLN A 308 7.73 -26.70 1.59
C GLN A 308 6.78 -26.80 0.38
N LYS A 309 6.00 -27.88 0.32
CA LYS A 309 4.99 -28.13 -0.73
C LYS A 309 3.96 -27.00 -0.76
N ARG A 310 3.78 -26.45 -1.95
CA ARG A 310 2.94 -25.28 -2.22
C ARG A 310 1.47 -25.68 -2.29
N SER A 311 0.57 -24.75 -1.96
CA SER A 311 -0.80 -24.85 -2.46
C SER A 311 -0.79 -24.51 -3.95
N ASP A 312 -1.27 -25.43 -4.79
CA ASP A 312 -1.34 -25.28 -6.26
C ASP A 312 -2.35 -24.18 -6.73
N THR A 313 -2.68 -23.19 -5.88
CA THR A 313 -3.88 -22.36 -6.03
C THR A 313 -3.63 -20.86 -6.01
N ALA A 314 -2.41 -20.38 -6.22
CA ALA A 314 -2.19 -18.94 -6.38
C ALA A 314 -2.64 -18.50 -7.79
N PHE A 315 -3.89 -18.06 -7.92
CA PHE A 315 -4.47 -17.45 -9.14
C PHE A 315 -3.57 -16.33 -9.70
N THR A 316 -2.73 -15.72 -8.85
CA THR A 316 -1.70 -14.74 -9.18
C THR A 316 -0.64 -15.26 -10.15
N ASP A 317 -0.18 -16.51 -10.03
CA ASP A 317 0.89 -17.04 -10.88
C ASP A 317 0.46 -17.22 -12.35
N ALA A 318 -0.84 -17.38 -12.62
CA ALA A 318 -1.39 -17.48 -13.98
C ALA A 318 -1.34 -16.15 -14.77
N PHE A 319 -1.27 -15.00 -14.09
CA PHE A 319 -1.19 -13.66 -14.70
C PHE A 319 0.25 -13.13 -14.84
N TYR A 320 1.24 -13.77 -14.18
CA TYR A 320 2.65 -13.36 -14.21
C TYR A 320 3.47 -13.93 -15.38
N ALA A 321 2.84 -14.56 -16.38
CA ALA A 321 3.50 -15.10 -17.58
C ALA A 321 4.18 -14.04 -18.49
N GLY A 322 4.26 -12.77 -18.06
CA GLY A 322 4.94 -11.68 -18.74
C GLY A 322 6.08 -11.05 -17.92
N LYS A 323 7.30 -11.60 -18.07
CA LYS A 323 8.62 -10.98 -17.81
C LYS A 323 9.13 -10.84 -16.35
N LYS A 324 10.07 -11.72 -15.95
CA LYS A 324 11.51 -11.41 -15.73
C LYS A 324 12.34 -12.60 -15.17
N SER A 325 11.75 -13.54 -14.42
CA SER A 325 12.44 -14.75 -13.93
C SER A 325 11.48 -15.95 -13.89
N GLU A 326 11.91 -17.11 -14.37
CA GLU A 326 11.13 -18.36 -14.34
C GLU A 326 11.04 -18.96 -12.91
N TYR A 327 11.94 -18.56 -12.02
CA TYR A 327 11.98 -19.06 -10.64
C TYR A 327 11.24 -18.14 -9.66
N PHE A 328 11.34 -16.80 -9.74
CA PHE A 328 10.74 -15.91 -8.74
C PHE A 328 9.32 -15.46 -9.10
N THR A 329 8.37 -16.40 -9.16
CA THR A 329 6.94 -16.09 -9.29
C THR A 329 6.43 -15.33 -8.06
N GLY A 330 5.29 -14.63 -8.17
CA GLY A 330 4.71 -13.88 -7.04
C GLY A 330 4.49 -14.75 -5.81
N SER A 331 3.91 -15.94 -6.00
CA SER A 331 3.72 -16.91 -4.91
C SER A 331 5.02 -17.33 -4.20
N ARG A 332 6.12 -17.44 -4.94
CA ARG A 332 7.43 -17.83 -4.38
C ARG A 332 8.08 -16.69 -3.61
N GLN A 333 7.91 -15.47 -4.06
CA GLN A 333 8.34 -14.28 -3.32
C GLN A 333 7.59 -14.17 -1.98
N ASP A 334 6.26 -14.37 -2.01
CA ASP A 334 5.43 -14.37 -0.80
C ASP A 334 5.80 -15.51 0.16
N THR A 335 6.08 -16.71 -0.38
CA THR A 335 6.52 -17.85 0.43
C THR A 335 7.86 -17.59 1.10
N ILE A 336 8.84 -17.06 0.35
CA ILE A 336 10.15 -16.67 0.91
C ILE A 336 9.95 -15.66 2.04
N TYR A 337 9.13 -14.62 1.82
CA TYR A 337 8.82 -13.61 2.83
C TYR A 337 8.23 -14.22 4.10
N GLN A 338 7.20 -15.06 3.97
CA GLN A 338 6.53 -15.69 5.11
C GLN A 338 7.50 -16.57 5.92
N ILE A 339 8.31 -17.40 5.25
CA ILE A 339 9.28 -18.29 5.91
C ILE A 339 10.33 -17.46 6.65
N THR A 340 10.90 -16.43 5.99
CA THR A 340 11.92 -15.59 6.62
C THR A 340 11.36 -14.80 7.80
N ASN A 341 10.12 -14.34 7.71
CA ASN A 341 9.49 -13.58 8.80
C ASN A 341 9.19 -14.47 10.00
N MET A 342 8.64 -15.66 9.77
CA MET A 342 8.39 -16.63 10.83
C MET A 342 9.70 -17.03 11.52
N GLY A 343 10.74 -17.32 10.73
CA GLY A 343 12.06 -17.65 11.24
C GLY A 343 12.69 -16.53 12.08
N ALA A 344 12.66 -15.29 11.58
CA ALA A 344 13.18 -14.12 12.29
C ALA A 344 12.44 -13.88 13.62
N ASN A 345 11.12 -13.98 13.63
CA ASN A 345 10.33 -13.82 14.86
C ASN A 345 10.63 -14.92 15.89
N ILE A 346 10.84 -16.16 15.47
CA ILE A 346 11.23 -17.24 16.40
C ILE A 346 12.63 -16.98 16.99
N ILE A 347 13.59 -16.54 16.17
CA ILE A 347 14.94 -16.20 16.66
C ILE A 347 14.88 -15.06 17.69
N LEU A 348 14.12 -14.00 17.39
CA LEU A 348 13.94 -12.85 18.28
C LEU A 348 13.24 -13.27 19.59
N TYR A 349 12.20 -14.09 19.49
CA TYR A 349 11.50 -14.64 20.65
C TYR A 349 12.46 -15.45 21.54
N LEU A 350 13.28 -16.32 20.96
CA LEU A 350 14.24 -17.12 21.70
C LEU A 350 15.31 -16.28 22.39
N ALA A 351 15.85 -15.28 21.69
CA ALA A 351 16.83 -14.35 22.28
C ALA A 351 16.26 -13.66 23.53
N ASN A 352 14.97 -13.35 23.54
CA ASN A 352 14.30 -12.68 24.66
C ASN A 352 13.82 -13.62 25.77
N THR A 353 13.62 -14.91 25.50
CA THR A 353 12.96 -15.84 26.45
C THR A 353 13.85 -16.94 27.00
N VAL A 354 14.91 -17.34 26.28
CA VAL A 354 15.82 -18.43 26.67
C VAL A 354 17.17 -17.86 27.05
N SER A 355 17.76 -18.26 28.18
CA SER A 355 19.00 -17.66 28.70
C SER A 355 20.14 -17.67 27.67
N ARG A 356 21.05 -16.70 27.78
CA ARG A 356 22.17 -16.53 26.82
C ARG A 356 23.07 -17.76 26.84
N GLU A 357 23.32 -18.28 28.04
CA GLU A 357 24.12 -19.47 28.28
C GLU A 357 23.49 -20.71 27.63
N GLU A 358 22.17 -20.89 27.73
CA GLU A 358 21.48 -22.01 27.09
C GLU A 358 21.55 -21.92 25.55
N LEU A 359 21.34 -20.72 24.99
CA LEU A 359 21.44 -20.50 23.55
C LEU A 359 22.84 -20.80 23.02
N LEU A 360 23.87 -20.25 23.69
CA LEU A 360 25.27 -20.48 23.36
C LEU A 360 25.69 -21.94 23.55
N HIS A 361 25.15 -22.62 24.56
CA HIS A 361 25.41 -24.04 24.73
C HIS A 361 24.90 -24.83 23.53
N ALA A 362 23.68 -24.53 23.04
CA ALA A 362 23.15 -25.16 21.84
C ALA A 362 23.97 -24.81 20.58
N ASP A 363 24.44 -23.56 20.43
CA ASP A 363 25.31 -23.18 19.30
C ASP A 363 26.67 -23.84 19.36
N THR A 364 27.26 -23.96 20.55
CA THR A 364 28.52 -24.68 20.75
C THR A 364 28.39 -26.13 20.29
N GLN A 365 27.25 -26.78 20.54
CA GLN A 365 26.99 -28.13 20.05
C GLN A 365 26.87 -28.18 18.51
N LEU A 366 26.24 -27.19 17.87
CA LEU A 366 26.15 -27.09 16.41
C LEU A 366 27.53 -26.84 15.78
N VAL A 367 28.28 -25.87 16.30
CA VAL A 367 29.61 -25.48 15.82
C VAL A 367 30.62 -26.61 16.05
N ALA A 368 30.54 -27.35 17.15
CA ALA A 368 31.39 -28.53 17.36
C ALA A 368 31.15 -29.60 16.28
N LYS A 369 29.90 -29.80 15.86
CA LYS A 369 29.58 -30.70 14.73
C LYS A 369 30.12 -30.16 13.40
N LEU A 370 30.09 -28.85 13.18
CA LEU A 370 30.68 -28.22 12.00
C LEU A 370 32.20 -28.43 11.98
N PHE A 371 32.86 -28.20 13.12
CA PHE A 371 34.30 -28.34 13.29
C PHE A 371 34.78 -29.75 12.94
N ASN A 372 34.05 -30.78 13.37
CA ASN A 372 34.38 -32.18 13.06
C ASN A 372 34.43 -32.47 11.54
N ASN A 373 33.77 -31.65 10.71
CA ASN A 373 33.71 -31.84 9.27
C ASN A 373 34.60 -30.86 8.49
N ILE A 374 34.71 -29.61 8.94
CA ILE A 374 35.44 -28.55 8.23
C ILE A 374 36.87 -28.36 8.78
N GLN A 375 37.12 -28.75 10.03
CA GLN A 375 38.42 -28.64 10.72
C GLN A 375 39.04 -27.23 10.71
N ASN A 376 38.22 -26.18 10.56
CA ASN A 376 38.65 -24.79 10.61
C ASN A 376 38.31 -24.16 11.98
N ILE A 377 39.30 -24.14 12.88
CA ILE A 377 39.15 -23.59 14.24
C ILE A 377 38.81 -22.11 14.22
N GLU A 378 39.44 -21.34 13.33
CA GLU A 378 39.26 -19.89 13.23
C GLU A 378 37.80 -19.56 12.89
N LEU A 379 37.26 -20.18 11.84
CA LEU A 379 35.86 -20.02 11.44
C LEU A 379 34.92 -20.41 12.59
N CYS A 380 35.17 -21.53 13.27
CA CYS A 380 34.31 -21.98 14.37
C CYS A 380 34.33 -21.01 15.55
N THR A 381 35.49 -20.42 15.85
CA THR A 381 35.65 -19.43 16.91
C THR A 381 34.90 -18.15 16.57
N GLU A 382 35.05 -17.65 15.34
CA GLU A 382 34.32 -16.47 14.85
C GLU A 382 32.81 -16.67 14.85
N ILE A 383 32.31 -17.86 14.47
CA ILE A 383 30.88 -18.15 14.54
C ILE A 383 30.36 -18.09 15.98
N LEU A 384 31.10 -18.64 16.95
CA LEU A 384 30.71 -18.57 18.36
C LEU A 384 30.76 -17.14 18.89
N GLN A 385 31.77 -16.35 18.51
CA GLN A 385 31.86 -14.93 18.84
C GLN A 385 30.67 -14.16 18.26
N MET A 386 30.34 -14.41 16.99
CA MET A 386 29.16 -13.83 16.34
C MET A 386 27.89 -14.15 17.12
N TYR A 387 27.63 -15.40 17.49
CA TYR A 387 26.45 -15.73 18.30
C TYR A 387 26.44 -15.02 19.65
N ASP A 388 27.60 -14.97 20.33
CA ASP A 388 27.74 -14.36 21.65
C ASP A 388 27.46 -12.86 21.64
N GLU A 389 27.99 -12.16 20.64
CA GLU A 389 27.78 -10.74 20.40
C GLU A 389 26.35 -10.47 19.90
N ASP A 390 25.85 -11.29 18.97
CA ASP A 390 24.53 -11.10 18.37
C ASP A 390 23.41 -11.29 19.41
N TYR A 391 23.53 -12.27 20.31
CA TYR A 391 22.56 -12.42 21.41
C TYR A 391 22.62 -11.30 22.42
N GLU A 392 23.79 -10.71 22.66
CA GLU A 392 23.90 -9.55 23.53
C GLU A 392 23.17 -8.35 22.91
N VAL A 393 23.37 -8.12 21.61
CA VAL A 393 22.71 -7.04 20.87
C VAL A 393 21.20 -7.26 20.77
N LEU A 394 20.74 -8.50 20.57
CA LEU A 394 19.30 -8.83 20.49
C LEU A 394 18.54 -8.62 21.80
N ARG A 395 19.21 -8.73 22.94
CA ARG A 395 18.60 -8.64 24.28
C ARG A 395 18.66 -7.25 24.89
N SER A 396 19.60 -6.44 24.44
CA SER A 396 19.87 -5.14 25.02
C SER A 396 19.33 -4.02 24.15
N GLU A 397 19.04 -2.89 24.79
CA GLU A 397 18.84 -1.62 24.09
C GLU A 397 20.19 -1.13 23.58
N CYS A 398 20.62 -1.73 22.48
CA CYS A 398 21.88 -1.44 21.83
C CYS A 398 21.80 -0.22 20.93
N SER A 399 22.94 0.42 20.71
CA SER A 399 23.03 1.51 19.73
C SER A 399 22.73 1.00 18.32
N PHE A 400 22.23 1.91 17.46
CA PHE A 400 22.06 1.64 16.04
C PHE A 400 23.33 1.04 15.40
N GLN A 401 24.51 1.53 15.79
CA GLN A 401 25.81 1.08 15.28
C GLN A 401 26.08 -0.38 15.63
N SER A 402 25.66 -0.84 16.81
CA SER A 402 25.80 -2.23 17.23
C SER A 402 24.92 -3.14 16.39
N ILE A 403 23.64 -2.77 16.19
CA ILE A 403 22.70 -3.56 15.36
C ILE A 403 23.17 -3.59 13.90
N TYR A 404 23.59 -2.46 13.35
CA TYR A 404 24.15 -2.37 12.00
C TYR A 404 25.43 -3.21 11.85
N GLY A 405 26.33 -3.12 12.84
CA GLY A 405 27.56 -3.90 12.88
C GLY A 405 27.29 -5.39 12.88
N SER A 406 26.40 -5.86 13.77
CA SER A 406 25.91 -7.23 13.81
C SER A 406 25.33 -7.66 12.47
N CYS A 407 24.41 -6.89 11.88
CA CYS A 407 23.82 -7.22 10.57
C CYS A 407 24.89 -7.44 9.49
N MET A 408 25.85 -6.52 9.38
CA MET A 408 26.96 -6.64 8.44
C MET A 408 27.84 -7.85 8.73
N TYR A 409 28.09 -8.11 10.02
CA TYR A 409 28.92 -9.22 10.46
C TYR A 409 28.25 -10.56 10.16
N THR A 410 26.98 -10.75 10.52
CA THR A 410 26.21 -11.97 10.24
C THR A 410 26.10 -12.25 8.73
N ILE A 411 25.89 -11.23 7.90
CA ILE A 411 25.89 -11.38 6.43
C ILE A 411 27.27 -11.82 5.93
N SER A 412 28.34 -11.17 6.40
CA SER A 412 29.71 -11.49 6.02
C SER A 412 30.11 -12.90 6.47
N MET A 413 29.68 -13.31 7.67
CA MET A 413 29.89 -14.66 8.20
C MET A 413 29.10 -15.72 7.44
N THR A 414 27.89 -15.40 6.98
CA THR A 414 27.15 -16.28 6.06
C THR A 414 27.93 -16.50 4.77
N GLU A 415 28.46 -15.44 4.17
CA GLU A 415 29.31 -15.54 2.97
C GLU A 415 30.61 -16.31 3.26
N LYS A 416 31.30 -16.04 4.36
CA LYS A 416 32.54 -16.74 4.77
C LYS A 416 32.30 -18.24 5.00
N LEU A 417 31.19 -18.60 5.66
CA LEU A 417 30.77 -19.98 5.90
C LEU A 417 30.53 -20.72 4.59
N LEU A 418 29.74 -20.15 3.68
CA LEU A 418 29.46 -20.77 2.37
C LEU A 418 30.73 -20.91 1.53
N ARG A 419 31.58 -19.89 1.49
CA ARG A 419 32.87 -19.96 0.79
C ARG A 419 33.77 -21.05 1.35
N THR A 420 33.90 -21.12 2.67
CA THR A 420 34.72 -22.15 3.33
C THR A 420 34.16 -23.54 3.05
N PHE A 421 32.84 -23.71 3.06
CA PHE A 421 32.20 -24.97 2.72
C PHE A 421 32.52 -25.42 1.28
N VAL A 422 32.44 -24.50 0.32
CA VAL A 422 32.89 -24.78 -1.06
C VAL A 422 34.37 -25.08 -1.08
N SER A 423 35.25 -24.30 -0.44
CA SER A 423 36.71 -24.49 -0.46
C SER A 423 37.16 -25.85 0.06
N VAL A 424 36.42 -26.41 1.01
CA VAL A 424 36.74 -27.71 1.61
C VAL A 424 36.29 -28.88 0.73
N ASN A 425 35.26 -28.70 -0.10
CA ASN A 425 34.70 -29.77 -0.93
C ASN A 425 35.05 -29.64 -2.42
N GLU A 426 35.35 -28.42 -2.88
CA GLU A 426 35.65 -28.03 -4.26
C GLU A 426 36.71 -26.90 -4.31
N ASP A 427 37.15 -26.55 -5.52
CA ASP A 427 38.20 -25.56 -5.77
C ASP A 427 37.62 -24.12 -5.76
N ALA A 428 37.48 -23.53 -4.56
CA ALA A 428 36.73 -22.29 -4.31
C ALA A 428 37.39 -20.97 -4.75
N ASN A 429 38.62 -21.00 -5.27
CA ASN A 429 39.34 -19.79 -5.73
C ASN A 429 38.72 -19.14 -6.99
N ARG A 430 37.51 -19.55 -7.40
CA ARG A 430 36.85 -19.17 -8.66
C ARG A 430 35.78 -18.07 -8.51
N TYR A 431 35.43 -17.66 -7.29
CA TYR A 431 34.25 -16.82 -7.06
C TYR A 431 34.57 -15.43 -6.50
N ASP A 432 34.37 -14.39 -7.29
CA ASP A 432 34.65 -13.00 -6.92
C ASP A 432 33.57 -12.35 -6.04
N ASN A 433 32.33 -12.86 -6.02
CA ASN A 433 31.20 -12.26 -5.29
C ASN A 433 30.15 -13.30 -4.87
N LEU A 434 29.29 -12.92 -3.91
CA LEU A 434 28.24 -13.79 -3.36
C LEU A 434 27.24 -14.28 -4.41
N SER A 435 26.84 -13.45 -5.37
CA SER A 435 25.88 -13.86 -6.41
C SER A 435 26.42 -15.03 -7.24
N ARG A 436 27.69 -14.96 -7.66
CA ARG A 436 28.38 -16.05 -8.37
C ARG A 436 28.57 -17.29 -7.49
N LEU A 437 28.84 -17.09 -6.19
CA LEU A 437 28.91 -18.20 -5.25
C LEU A 437 27.56 -18.92 -5.15
N LEU A 438 26.44 -18.19 -5.03
CA LEU A 438 25.10 -18.78 -4.93
C LEU A 438 24.60 -19.41 -6.25
N ASP A 439 25.17 -19.04 -7.39
CA ASP A 439 24.88 -19.71 -8.67
C ASP A 439 25.72 -21.00 -8.88
N ASP A 440 26.57 -21.36 -7.92
CA ASP A 440 27.38 -22.58 -7.95
C ASP A 440 26.50 -23.86 -7.96
N PRO A 441 26.70 -24.78 -8.92
CA PRO A 441 25.94 -26.03 -8.99
C PRO A 441 26.11 -26.94 -7.78
N PHE A 442 27.32 -27.01 -7.22
CA PHE A 442 27.59 -27.79 -6.02
C PHE A 442 26.81 -27.27 -4.82
N LEU A 443 26.71 -25.95 -4.61
CA LEU A 443 25.89 -25.40 -3.54
C LEU A 443 24.40 -25.74 -3.72
N ASN A 444 23.90 -25.67 -4.95
CA ASN A 444 22.51 -26.05 -5.25
C ASN A 444 22.25 -27.53 -4.97
N ASP A 445 23.19 -28.41 -5.32
CA ASP A 445 23.08 -29.86 -5.08
C ASP A 445 23.27 -30.22 -3.60
N ALA A 446 24.18 -29.53 -2.90
CA ALA A 446 24.54 -29.82 -1.52
C ALA A 446 23.52 -29.27 -0.51
N LEU A 447 23.02 -28.05 -0.73
CA LEU A 447 22.17 -27.32 0.22
C LEU A 447 20.71 -27.20 -0.24
N GLY A 448 20.42 -27.52 -1.49
CA GLY A 448 19.08 -27.43 -2.07
C GLY A 448 18.81 -26.10 -2.76
N LYS A 449 18.26 -26.18 -3.98
CA LYS A 449 17.98 -25.03 -4.85
C LYS A 449 17.09 -23.98 -4.19
N ASP A 450 16.05 -24.39 -3.45
CA ASP A 450 15.08 -23.45 -2.90
C ASP A 450 15.68 -22.61 -1.75
N LEU A 451 16.54 -23.20 -0.92
CA LEU A 451 17.31 -22.46 0.09
C LEU A 451 18.26 -21.47 -0.57
N ILE A 452 19.04 -21.91 -1.56
CA ILE A 452 19.98 -21.04 -2.27
C ILE A 452 19.26 -19.85 -2.89
N LYS A 453 18.08 -20.07 -3.50
CA LYS A 453 17.26 -19.00 -4.05
C LYS A 453 16.65 -18.10 -2.96
N GLY A 454 16.30 -18.64 -1.80
CA GLY A 454 15.89 -17.84 -0.63
C GLY A 454 17.01 -16.93 -0.13
N ILE A 455 18.23 -17.46 0.04
CA ILE A 455 19.41 -16.67 0.41
C ILE A 455 19.72 -15.62 -0.65
N GLN A 456 19.67 -15.99 -1.94
CA GLN A 456 19.89 -15.07 -3.06
C GLN A 456 18.84 -13.96 -3.10
N TYR A 457 17.57 -14.28 -2.82
CA TYR A 457 16.49 -13.30 -2.75
C TYR A 457 16.70 -12.31 -1.60
N CYS A 458 17.14 -12.76 -0.42
CA CYS A 458 17.33 -11.87 0.72
C CYS A 458 18.62 -11.04 0.62
N LEU A 459 19.74 -11.69 0.27
CA LEU A 459 21.08 -11.09 0.35
C LEU A 459 21.58 -10.53 -0.98
N SER A 460 20.95 -10.82 -2.11
CA SER A 460 21.37 -10.37 -3.44
C SER A 460 20.18 -10.08 -4.35
N THR A 461 20.42 -9.96 -5.65
CA THR A 461 19.38 -9.99 -6.69
C THR A 461 19.72 -11.01 -7.76
N GLN A 462 18.69 -11.57 -8.37
CA GLN A 462 18.78 -12.31 -9.63
C GLN A 462 17.73 -11.75 -10.59
N ASP A 463 18.14 -11.43 -11.82
CA ASP A 463 17.27 -10.79 -12.83
C ASP A 463 16.59 -9.48 -12.34
N GLY A 464 17.20 -8.82 -11.35
CA GLY A 464 16.67 -7.63 -10.69
C GLY A 464 15.55 -7.90 -9.67
N ILE A 465 15.41 -9.15 -9.21
CA ILE A 465 14.44 -9.59 -8.21
C ILE A 465 15.18 -10.01 -6.93
N GLY A 466 14.76 -9.49 -5.78
CA GLY A 466 15.38 -9.70 -4.47
C GLY A 466 15.43 -8.43 -3.62
N TRP A 467 15.62 -8.58 -2.32
CA TRP A 467 15.79 -7.49 -1.36
C TRP A 467 17.19 -6.88 -1.39
N ASP A 468 18.21 -7.66 -1.77
CA ASP A 468 19.59 -7.18 -1.89
C ASP A 468 20.17 -6.56 -0.61
N TRP A 469 19.85 -7.13 0.55
CA TRP A 469 20.27 -6.57 1.85
C TRP A 469 21.78 -6.39 1.96
N ARG A 470 22.58 -7.28 1.37
CA ARG A 470 24.05 -7.16 1.37
C ARG A 470 24.51 -5.84 0.77
N ASN A 471 24.06 -5.50 -0.44
CA ASN A 471 24.49 -4.29 -1.12
C ASN A 471 23.85 -3.04 -0.49
N ARG A 472 22.57 -3.12 -0.10
CA ARG A 472 21.87 -2.02 0.56
C ARG A 472 22.54 -1.61 1.86
N ILE A 473 22.93 -2.57 2.69
CA ILE A 473 23.62 -2.30 3.96
C ILE A 473 25.05 -1.84 3.70
N ALA A 474 25.81 -2.53 2.84
CA ALA A 474 27.20 -2.19 2.55
C ALA A 474 27.38 -0.78 1.94
N HIS A 475 26.44 -0.35 1.09
CA HIS A 475 26.49 0.94 0.40
C HIS A 475 25.59 2.01 1.03
N TRP A 476 24.86 1.66 2.08
CA TRP A 476 23.83 2.51 2.66
C TRP A 476 22.84 3.02 1.59
N ASP A 477 22.46 2.13 0.66
CA ASP A 477 21.64 2.46 -0.50
C ASP A 477 20.19 2.04 -0.28
N HIS A 478 19.27 2.95 -0.58
CA HIS A 478 17.83 2.73 -0.45
C HIS A 478 17.32 2.19 0.91
N ILE A 479 18.07 2.39 2.01
CA ILE A 479 17.69 2.02 3.39
C ILE A 479 17.74 3.23 4.34
N THR A 480 16.87 3.25 5.35
CA THR A 480 16.91 4.15 6.51
C THR A 480 17.41 3.43 7.75
N ARG A 481 17.61 4.19 8.85
CA ARG A 481 18.01 3.61 10.14
C ARG A 481 16.96 2.66 10.70
N GLU A 482 15.71 2.96 10.42
CA GLU A 482 14.50 2.23 10.82
C GLU A 482 14.46 0.80 10.23
N ASP A 483 14.99 0.67 9.01
CA ASP A 483 15.11 -0.60 8.29
C ASP A 483 16.11 -1.57 8.97
N ILE A 484 16.99 -1.06 9.83
CA ILE A 484 18.01 -1.82 10.55
C ILE A 484 17.68 -1.83 12.05
N ASN A 485 17.03 -2.91 12.45
CA ASN A 485 16.53 -3.12 13.82
C ASN A 485 16.76 -4.59 14.23
N HIS A 486 16.37 -4.93 15.47
CA HIS A 486 16.51 -6.29 16.01
C HIS A 486 15.83 -7.37 15.18
N TYR A 487 14.73 -7.03 14.49
CA TYR A 487 14.05 -7.95 13.59
C TYR A 487 14.90 -8.25 12.35
N THR A 488 15.43 -7.21 11.68
CA THR A 488 16.31 -7.36 10.51
C THR A 488 17.56 -8.16 10.87
N MET A 489 18.12 -7.92 12.05
CA MET A 489 19.23 -8.70 12.58
C MET A 489 18.85 -10.18 12.81
N SER A 490 17.70 -10.45 13.42
CA SER A 490 17.18 -11.81 13.64
C SER A 490 16.93 -12.55 12.32
N LEU A 491 16.55 -11.82 11.26
CA LEU A 491 16.41 -12.36 9.91
C LEU A 491 17.76 -12.82 9.34
N PHE A 492 18.83 -12.03 9.49
CA PHE A 492 20.15 -12.45 9.05
C PHE A 492 20.68 -13.63 9.86
N LEU A 493 20.45 -13.63 11.17
CA LEU A 493 20.83 -14.76 12.03
C LEU A 493 20.03 -16.02 11.67
N TYR A 494 18.76 -15.89 11.28
CA TYR A 494 17.96 -16.99 10.75
C TYR A 494 18.53 -17.54 9.43
N LEU A 495 18.90 -16.69 8.47
CA LEU A 495 19.53 -17.11 7.21
C LEU A 495 20.89 -17.78 7.43
N PHE A 496 21.68 -17.27 8.39
CA PHE A 496 22.92 -17.89 8.82
C PHE A 496 22.66 -19.31 9.37
N ASN A 497 21.69 -19.45 10.28
CA ASN A 497 21.29 -20.75 10.82
C ASN A 497 20.81 -21.72 9.73
N CYS A 498 20.06 -21.24 8.73
CA CYS A 498 19.65 -22.06 7.60
C CYS A 498 20.87 -22.60 6.84
N SER A 499 21.85 -21.75 6.58
CA SER A 499 23.09 -22.11 5.88
C SER A 499 23.91 -23.11 6.69
N LEU A 500 24.15 -22.83 7.98
CA LEU A 500 24.89 -23.69 8.89
C LEU A 500 24.25 -25.08 9.01
N ASN A 501 22.94 -25.13 9.27
CA ASN A 501 22.25 -26.40 9.45
C ASN A 501 22.23 -27.23 8.16
N SER A 502 22.09 -26.60 6.99
CA SER A 502 22.15 -27.29 5.70
C SER A 502 23.51 -27.95 5.47
N ILE A 503 24.60 -27.23 5.80
CA ILE A 503 25.96 -27.78 5.74
C ILE A 503 26.11 -28.97 6.70
N LEU A 504 25.59 -28.86 7.92
CA LEU A 504 25.60 -29.95 8.89
C LEU A 504 24.83 -31.18 8.37
N PHE A 505 23.66 -30.98 7.76
CA PHE A 505 22.86 -32.07 7.20
C PHE A 505 23.52 -32.71 5.98
N TYR A 506 24.18 -31.92 5.14
CA TYR A 506 24.98 -32.43 4.03
C TYR A 506 26.06 -33.40 4.52
N TYR A 507 26.85 -33.01 5.52
CA TYR A 507 27.88 -33.88 6.08
C TYR A 507 27.29 -35.09 6.81
N TRP A 508 26.18 -34.91 7.52
CA TRP A 508 25.50 -36.04 8.16
C TRP A 508 25.01 -37.07 7.13
N LYS A 509 24.47 -36.62 5.99
CA LYS A 509 24.09 -37.50 4.89
C LYS A 509 25.30 -38.22 4.32
N LYS A 510 26.43 -37.53 4.13
CA LYS A 510 27.70 -38.14 3.66
C LYS A 510 28.25 -39.21 4.60
N GLN A 511 28.12 -39.07 5.92
CA GLN A 511 28.64 -40.05 6.89
C GLN A 511 27.81 -41.34 6.99
N LYS A 512 26.58 -41.36 6.46
CA LYS A 512 25.71 -42.54 6.45
C LYS A 512 25.94 -43.47 5.25
N TYR A 513 26.74 -43.02 4.28
CA TYR A 513 27.19 -43.78 3.11
C TYR A 513 28.71 -43.92 3.16
#